data_AF-A0A842P6Q5-F1
#
_entry.id   AF-A0A842P6Q5-F1
#
_cell.length_a   1.000
_cell.length_b   1.000
_cell.length_c   1.000
_cell.angle_alpha   90.00
_cell.angle_beta   90.00
_cell.angle_gamma   90.00
#
_symmetry.space_group_name_H-M   'P 1'
#
loop_
_entity.id
_entity.type
_entity.pdbx_description
1 polymer ?
#
loop_
_entity_poly.entity_id
_entity_poly.type
_entity_poly.pdbx_seq_one_letter_code
_entity_poly.pdbx_strand_id
1 'polypeptide(L)'
;MLVVTTPEVHGKKVKSVLGLVRGNTIRAKWFGRDIAAGLKQIVGGELKGYTEMLTEAREEALQRMIKEAEEKGADAIISARFTTSQVMPNAAEILVYGTAVKFE
;
A
#
# COMPACT_ATOMS: atom_id res chain seq x y z
N MET A 1 11.08 -6.32 -6.59
CA MET A 1 11.75 -6.17 -5.28
C MET A 1 11.04 -7.02 -4.23
N LEU A 2 11.76 -7.62 -3.28
CA LEU A 2 11.13 -8.36 -2.17
C LEU A 2 10.55 -7.38 -1.14
N VAL A 3 9.28 -7.52 -0.79
CA VAL A 3 8.62 -6.73 0.25
C VAL A 3 8.02 -7.69 1.27
N VAL A 4 8.38 -7.55 2.54
CA VAL A 4 7.91 -8.42 3.62
C VAL A 4 7.44 -7.63 4.83
N THR A 5 6.49 -8.21 5.56
CA THR A 5 5.99 -7.64 6.81
C THR A 5 6.85 -8.06 8.02
N THR A 6 7.71 -9.08 7.85
CA THR A 6 8.68 -9.51 8.86
C THR A 6 9.83 -8.50 8.97
N PRO A 7 10.47 -8.40 10.15
CA PRO A 7 11.63 -7.53 10.34
C PRO A 7 12.90 -8.09 9.68
N GLU A 8 12.92 -9.37 9.33
CA GLU A 8 14.04 -10.05 8.71
C GLU A 8 13.56 -11.08 7.68
N VAL A 9 14.47 -11.49 6.80
CA VAL A 9 14.22 -12.53 5.79
C VAL A 9 15.13 -13.71 6.09
N HIS A 10 14.54 -14.87 6.37
CA HIS A 10 15.29 -16.07 6.71
C HIS A 10 16.30 -16.42 5.59
N GLY A 11 17.54 -16.72 5.97
CA GLY A 11 18.62 -17.02 5.03
C GLY A 11 19.22 -15.81 4.31
N LYS A 12 18.81 -14.57 4.62
CA LYS A 12 19.42 -13.35 4.09
C LYS A 12 19.89 -12.42 5.20
N LYS A 13 21.17 -12.04 5.18
CA LYS A 13 21.74 -11.09 6.13
C LYS A 13 21.73 -9.68 5.56
N VAL A 14 21.25 -8.71 6.34
CA VAL A 14 21.23 -7.29 5.95
C VAL A 14 22.63 -6.72 6.05
N LYS A 15 23.17 -6.26 4.93
CA LYS A 15 24.46 -5.57 4.84
C LYS A 15 24.35 -4.10 5.23
N SER A 16 23.31 -3.41 4.77
CA SER A 16 23.07 -2.00 5.10
C SER A 16 21.59 -1.65 5.09
N VAL A 17 21.21 -0.78 6.02
CA VAL A 17 19.88 -0.16 6.07
C VAL A 17 19.92 1.16 5.30
N LEU A 18 19.00 1.33 4.34
CA LEU A 18 18.91 2.50 3.46
C LEU A 18 17.83 3.50 3.93
N GLY A 19 17.19 3.20 5.05
CA GLY A 19 16.22 4.06 5.72
C GLY A 19 14.76 3.80 5.33
N LEU A 20 13.89 4.70 5.77
CA LEU A 20 12.45 4.67 5.52
C LEU A 20 12.17 4.81 4.02
N VAL A 21 11.24 4.03 3.51
CA VAL A 21 10.60 4.23 2.19
C VAL A 21 9.09 4.21 2.37
N ARG A 22 8.37 4.94 1.53
CA ARG A 22 6.91 5.06 1.60
C ARG A 22 6.27 5.31 0.25
N GLY A 23 4.99 4.98 0.16
CA GLY A 23 4.14 5.37 -0.95
C GLY A 23 2.74 5.61 -0.43
N ASN A 24 2.11 6.68 -0.90
CA ASN A 24 0.74 6.99 -0.52
C ASN A 24 -0.10 7.31 -1.75
N THR A 25 -1.41 7.15 -1.60
CA THR A 25 -2.40 7.62 -2.56
C THR A 25 -3.67 8.04 -1.85
N ILE A 26 -4.36 9.05 -2.39
CA ILE A 26 -5.62 9.55 -1.85
C ILE A 26 -6.73 9.19 -2.83
N ARG A 27 -7.79 8.54 -2.33
CA ARG A 27 -8.97 8.20 -3.12
C ARG A 27 -10.20 8.94 -2.60
N ALA A 28 -10.86 9.68 -3.49
CA ALA A 28 -12.14 10.32 -3.20
C ALA A 28 -13.31 9.36 -3.49
N LYS A 29 -14.30 9.32 -2.60
CA LYS A 29 -15.55 8.55 -2.78
C LYS A 29 -16.40 9.05 -3.95
N TRP A 30 -16.13 10.23 -4.53
CA TRP A 30 -16.86 10.73 -5.70
C TRP A 30 -16.64 9.90 -6.98
N PHE A 31 -15.68 8.96 -6.98
CA PHE A 31 -15.58 7.89 -7.98
C PHE A 31 -16.65 6.79 -7.80
N GLY A 32 -17.61 6.98 -6.89
CA GLY A 32 -18.66 6.02 -6.54
C GLY A 32 -20.10 6.47 -6.86
N ARG A 33 -20.30 7.54 -7.63
CA ARG A 33 -21.65 7.95 -8.06
C ARG A 33 -22.34 6.85 -8.89
N ASP A 34 -21.56 6.06 -9.62
CA ASP A 34 -22.03 4.86 -10.33
C ASP A 34 -22.11 3.61 -9.43
N ILE A 35 -21.28 3.52 -8.39
CA ILE A 35 -21.31 2.41 -7.42
C ILE A 35 -22.59 2.47 -6.59
N ALA A 36 -23.04 3.67 -6.18
CA ALA A 36 -24.28 3.85 -5.42
C ALA A 36 -25.55 3.35 -6.14
N ALA A 37 -25.55 3.35 -7.48
CA ALA A 37 -26.65 2.77 -8.26
C ALA A 37 -26.67 1.22 -8.20
N GLY A 38 -25.52 0.58 -7.98
CA GLY A 38 -25.38 -0.87 -7.80
C GLY A 38 -25.48 -1.38 -6.36
N LEU A 39 -25.36 -0.50 -5.36
CA LEU A 39 -25.50 -0.85 -3.93
C LEU A 39 -26.95 -1.16 -3.49
N LYS A 40 -27.94 -1.01 -4.40
CA LYS A 40 -29.31 -1.47 -4.15
C LYS A 40 -29.42 -2.99 -3.93
N GLN A 41 -28.33 -3.75 -4.01
CA GLN A 41 -28.28 -5.19 -3.73
C GLN A 41 -27.51 -5.59 -2.46
N ILE A 42 -27.24 -4.68 -1.51
CA ILE A 42 -26.58 -5.09 -0.25
C ILE A 42 -27.60 -5.74 0.69
N VAL A 43 -27.67 -7.07 0.65
CA VAL A 43 -28.02 -7.89 1.82
C VAL A 43 -26.77 -8.70 2.18
N GLY A 44 -26.06 -8.27 3.22
CA GLY A 44 -25.01 -9.06 3.91
C GLY A 44 -23.69 -9.33 3.16
N GLY A 45 -23.46 -8.76 1.98
CA GLY A 45 -22.28 -9.04 1.14
C GLY A 45 -21.19 -7.96 1.09
N GLU A 46 -20.06 -8.31 0.46
CA GLU A 46 -18.94 -7.40 0.19
C GLU A 46 -19.29 -6.33 -0.85
N LEU A 47 -18.81 -5.09 -0.62
CA LEU A 47 -18.96 -3.99 -1.56
C LEU A 47 -17.92 -4.08 -2.68
N LYS A 48 -18.11 -5.00 -3.64
CA LYS A 48 -17.12 -5.33 -4.67
C LYS A 48 -16.44 -4.12 -5.33
N GLY A 49 -17.20 -3.11 -5.76
CA GLY A 49 -16.62 -1.92 -6.39
C GLY A 49 -15.75 -1.08 -5.43
N TYR A 50 -16.08 -1.03 -4.14
CA TYR A 50 -15.19 -0.41 -3.14
C TYR A 50 -13.97 -1.28 -2.86
N THR A 51 -14.10 -2.60 -2.83
CA THR A 51 -12.98 -3.53 -2.68
C THR A 51 -11.99 -3.40 -3.83
N GLU A 52 -12.47 -3.38 -5.07
CA GLU A 52 -11.66 -3.19 -6.28
C GLU A 52 -10.90 -1.86 -6.21
N MET A 53 -11.60 -0.75 -5.93
CA MET A 53 -10.98 0.57 -5.77
C MET A 53 -9.88 0.59 -4.68
N LEU A 54 -10.12 -0.05 -3.53
CA LEU A 54 -9.13 -0.13 -2.46
C LEU A 54 -7.94 -1.03 -2.83
N THR A 55 -8.16 -2.06 -3.65
CA THR A 55 -7.10 -2.93 -4.16
C THR A 55 -6.18 -2.17 -5.09
N GLU A 56 -6.74 -1.46 -6.07
CA GLU A 56 -5.97 -0.60 -6.98
C GLU A 56 -5.18 0.49 -6.24
N ALA A 57 -5.80 1.10 -5.22
CA ALA A 57 -5.14 2.11 -4.41
C ALA A 57 -3.96 1.56 -3.58
N ARG A 58 -4.08 0.34 -3.04
CA ARG A 58 -2.97 -0.34 -2.36
C ARG A 58 -1.83 -0.67 -3.31
N GLU A 59 -2.16 -1.13 -4.51
CA GLU A 59 -1.15 -1.45 -5.52
C GLU A 59 -0.39 -0.19 -5.95
N GLU A 60 -1.09 0.92 -6.21
CA GLU A 60 -0.45 2.20 -6.53
C GLU A 60 0.48 2.69 -5.42
N ALA A 61 0.03 2.63 -4.17
CA ALA A 61 0.85 3.01 -3.02
C ALA A 61 2.09 2.09 -2.87
N LEU A 62 1.92 0.78 -3.07
CA LEU A 62 3.01 -0.20 -3.05
C LEU A 62 4.05 0.06 -4.13
N GLN A 63 3.62 0.30 -5.37
CA GLN A 63 4.53 0.59 -6.48
C GLN A 63 5.32 1.88 -6.24
N ARG A 64 4.71 2.92 -5.64
CA ARG A 64 5.42 4.14 -5.26
C ARG A 64 6.50 3.89 -4.20
N MET A 65 6.19 3.07 -3.19
CA MET A 65 7.17 2.69 -2.16
C MET A 65 8.31 1.85 -2.73
N ILE A 66 8.00 0.92 -3.64
CA ILE A 66 9.01 0.10 -4.34
C ILE A 66 9.93 1.00 -5.15
N LYS A 67 9.37 1.93 -5.94
CA LYS A 67 10.15 2.88 -6.73
C LYS A 67 11.11 3.70 -5.85
N GLU A 68 10.64 4.22 -4.72
CA GLU A 68 11.51 4.95 -3.78
C GLU A 68 12.66 4.06 -3.25
N ALA A 69 12.40 2.77 -3.01
CA ALA A 69 13.42 1.82 -2.60
C ALA A 69 14.40 1.47 -3.73
N GLU A 70 13.93 1.41 -4.99
CA GLU A 70 14.78 1.20 -6.18
C GLU A 70 15.73 2.38 -6.38
N GLU A 71 15.24 3.61 -6.21
CA GLU A 71 16.04 4.84 -6.27
C GLU A 71 17.14 4.86 -5.20
N LYS A 72 16.91 4.20 -4.05
CA LYS A 72 17.92 4.00 -2.99
C LYS A 72 18.85 2.81 -3.26
N GLY A 73 18.57 2.01 -4.29
CA GLY A 73 19.31 0.80 -4.62
C GLY A 73 19.05 -0.36 -3.64
N ALA A 74 17.85 -0.46 -3.07
CA ALA A 74 17.50 -1.53 -2.14
C ALA A 74 17.30 -2.88 -2.84
N ASP A 75 17.63 -3.96 -2.15
CA ASP A 75 17.28 -5.33 -2.58
C ASP A 75 15.90 -5.75 -2.07
N ALA A 76 15.50 -5.20 -0.92
CA ALA A 76 14.23 -5.49 -0.26
C ALA A 76 13.71 -4.35 0.61
N ILE A 77 12.43 -4.46 0.97
CA ILE A 77 11.75 -3.64 1.97
C ILE A 77 11.25 -4.59 3.07
N ILE A 78 11.74 -4.42 4.29
CA ILE A 78 11.33 -5.19 5.48
C ILE A 78 10.39 -4.37 6.36
N SER A 79 9.68 -5.05 7.26
CA SER A 79 8.71 -4.44 8.18
C SER A 79 7.67 -3.57 7.46
N ALA A 80 7.25 -3.96 6.26
CA ALA A 80 6.24 -3.21 5.50
C ALA A 80 4.91 -3.16 6.25
N ARG A 81 4.26 -2.01 6.26
CA ARG A 81 2.96 -1.78 6.91
C ARG A 81 2.08 -0.93 6.01
N PHE A 82 0.80 -1.29 5.94
CA PHE A 82 -0.23 -0.46 5.35
C PHE A 82 -1.01 0.25 6.45
N THR A 83 -1.33 1.50 6.22
CA THR A 83 -2.26 2.27 7.03
C THR A 83 -3.28 2.95 6.12
N THR A 84 -4.47 3.18 6.65
CA THR A 84 -5.54 3.88 5.95
C THR A 84 -6.14 4.91 6.87
N SER A 85 -6.18 6.15 6.42
CA SER A 85 -6.63 7.29 7.21
C SER A 85 -7.64 8.09 6.41
N GLN A 86 -8.76 8.47 7.04
CA GLN A 86 -9.65 9.45 6.46
C GLN A 86 -8.99 10.83 6.56
N VAL A 87 -8.70 11.43 5.41
CA VAL A 87 -8.02 12.73 5.34
C VAL A 87 -8.99 13.87 5.07
N MET A 88 -10.16 13.59 4.48
CA MET A 88 -11.22 14.56 4.21
C MET A 88 -12.59 13.87 4.25
N PRO A 89 -13.70 14.64 4.37
CA PRO A 89 -15.02 14.10 4.05
C PRO A 89 -14.97 13.45 2.68
N ASN A 90 -15.34 12.17 2.63
CA ASN A 90 -15.35 11.39 1.39
C ASN A 90 -13.98 11.21 0.72
N ALA A 91 -12.87 11.25 1.44
CA ALA A 91 -11.57 10.84 0.90
C ALA A 91 -10.71 10.14 1.96
N ALA A 92 -10.04 9.07 1.55
CA ALA A 92 -9.12 8.31 2.39
C ALA A 92 -7.74 8.22 1.73
N GLU A 93 -6.70 8.35 2.54
CA GLU A 93 -5.33 8.03 2.20
C GLU A 93 -5.08 6.55 2.46
N ILE A 94 -4.44 5.88 1.51
CA ILE A 94 -3.74 4.62 1.73
C ILE A 94 -2.25 4.94 1.70
N LEU A 95 -1.57 4.69 2.82
CA LEU A 95 -0.14 4.83 2.97
C LEU A 95 0.46 3.44 3.23
N VAL A 96 1.55 3.13 2.54
CA VAL A 96 2.41 2.00 2.84
C VAL A 96 3.81 2.51 3.13
N TYR A 97 4.48 1.92 4.11
CA TYR A 97 5.84 2.27 4.48
C TYR A 97 6.61 1.05 4.99
N GLY A 98 7.93 1.13 4.94
CA GLY A 98 8.81 0.08 5.43
C GLY A 98 10.27 0.54 5.48
N THR A 99 11.19 -0.39 5.72
CA THR A 99 12.62 -0.09 5.76
C THR A 99 13.31 -0.72 4.56
N ALA A 100 13.94 0.11 3.72
CA ALA A 100 14.75 -0.35 2.61
C ALA A 100 16.09 -0.91 3.09
N VAL A 101 16.50 -2.07 2.57
CA VAL A 101 17.73 -2.76 2.96
C VAL A 101 18.48 -3.30 1.73
N LYS A 102 19.80 -3.40 1.85
CA LYS A 102 20.64 -4.26 1.00
C LYS A 102 21.03 -5.52 1.75
N PHE A 103 21.02 -6.65 1.05
CA PHE A 103 21.56 -7.89 1.57
C PHE A 103 23.06 -8.00 1.29
N GLU A 104 23.71 -8.96 1.96
CA GLU A 104 25.09 -9.37 1.64
C GLU A 104 25.22 -9.97 0.23
#